data_AF-A0A926EV95-F1
#
_entry.id   AF-A0A926EV95-F1
#
_cell.length_a   1.000
_cell.length_b   1.000
_cell.length_c   1.000
_cell.angle_alpha   90.00
_cell.angle_beta   90.00
_cell.angle_gamma   90.00
#
_symmetry.space_group_name_H-M   'P 1'
#
loop_
_entity.id
_entity.type
_entity.pdbx_description
1 polymer ?
#
loop_
_entity_poly.entity_id
_entity_poly.type
_entity_poly.pdbx_seq_one_letter_code
_entity_poly.pdbx_strand_id
1 'polypeptide(L)'
;MSTTTLKIIAVISMIIDHIGLSFPDMPVIFRWIGRISAPLFIFCLVWGFEYTSNIKKYISRMYISSVLMGILNYFISVLHLKNSRLIGMNIFRVLFIILIIVWLYDNWVKRHPKRYIYIGIFIMANDICNNVILIFPNKDKRGLCRIYFSSTSR
;
A
#
# COMPACT_ATOMS: atom_id res chain seq x y z
N MET A 1 6.14 25.92 0.27
CA MET A 1 4.90 25.12 0.32
C MET A 1 4.91 24.30 1.61
N SER A 2 3.88 24.43 2.45
CA SER A 2 3.78 23.64 3.69
C SER A 2 3.57 22.16 3.37
N THR A 3 4.34 21.28 4.03
CA THR A 3 4.27 19.81 3.84
C THR A 3 2.90 19.21 4.15
N THR A 4 2.07 19.93 4.91
CA THR A 4 0.68 19.60 5.19
C THR A 4 -0.22 19.70 3.95
N THR A 5 -0.02 20.74 3.13
CA THR A 5 -0.81 20.97 1.91
C THR A 5 -0.59 19.87 0.88
N LEU A 6 0.67 19.45 0.68
CA LEU A 6 1.01 18.34 -0.23
C LEU A 6 0.37 17.02 0.21
N LYS A 7 0.38 16.72 1.51
CA LYS A 7 -0.28 15.53 2.06
C LYS A 7 -1.78 15.54 1.80
N ILE A 8 -2.43 16.69 2.01
CA ILE A 8 -3.87 16.84 1.76
C ILE A 8 -4.18 16.62 0.27
N ILE A 9 -3.39 17.20 -0.63
CA ILE A 9 -3.55 16.99 -2.08
C ILE A 9 -3.40 15.51 -2.44
N ALA A 10 -2.43 14.80 -1.85
CA ALA A 10 -2.24 13.38 -2.08
C ALA A 10 -3.45 12.54 -1.63
N VAL A 11 -4.00 12.83 -0.45
CA VAL A 11 -5.21 12.16 0.06
C VAL A 11 -6.42 12.45 -0.82
N ILE A 12 -6.65 13.71 -1.20
CA ILE A 12 -7.77 14.08 -2.08
C ILE A 12 -7.65 13.36 -3.43
N SER A 13 -6.47 13.34 -4.02
CA SER A 13 -6.21 12.64 -5.28
C SER A 13 -6.50 11.13 -5.19
N MET A 14 -6.11 10.48 -4.08
CA MET A 14 -6.39 9.06 -3.82
C MET A 14 -7.89 8.79 -3.65
N ILE A 15 -8.61 9.68 -2.95
CA ILE A 15 -10.06 9.53 -2.76
C ILE A 15 -10.79 9.67 -4.10
N ILE A 16 -10.39 10.63 -4.93
CA ILE A 16 -10.96 10.84 -6.27
C ILE A 16 -10.76 9.58 -7.14
N ASP A 17 -9.60 8.93 -7.07
CA ASP A 17 -9.34 7.65 -7.78
C ASP A 17 -10.29 6.53 -7.33
N HIS A 18 -10.49 6.38 -6.02
CA HIS A 18 -11.39 5.36 -5.46
C HIS A 18 -12.87 5.63 -5.77
N ILE A 19 -13.27 6.92 -5.83
CA ILE A 19 -14.60 7.33 -6.27
C ILE A 19 -14.76 7.03 -7.75
N GLY A 20 -13.76 7.35 -8.59
CA GLY A 20 -13.80 7.09 -10.02
C GLY A 20 -13.87 5.62 -10.38
N LEU A 21 -13.26 4.75 -9.57
CA LEU A 21 -13.40 3.29 -9.72
C LEU A 21 -14.78 2.77 -9.28
N SER A 22 -15.53 3.54 -8.49
CA SER A 22 -16.89 3.18 -8.06
C SER A 22 -17.96 3.56 -9.10
N PHE A 23 -17.64 4.38 -10.11
CA PHE A 23 -18.55 4.75 -11.20
C PHE A 23 -18.15 4.06 -12.51
N PRO A 24 -19.05 3.32 -13.19
CA PRO A 24 -18.72 2.52 -14.37
C PRO A 24 -18.39 3.33 -15.64
N ASP A 25 -18.76 4.61 -15.73
CA ASP A 25 -18.66 5.43 -16.96
C ASP A 25 -17.63 6.59 -16.88
N MET A 26 -16.63 6.51 -15.99
CA MET A 26 -15.67 7.61 -15.80
C MET A 26 -14.53 7.62 -16.84
N PRO A 27 -14.11 8.79 -17.37
CA PRO A 27 -12.99 8.88 -18.31
C PRO A 27 -11.64 8.51 -17.69
N VAL A 28 -10.75 7.95 -18.52
CA VAL A 28 -9.43 7.42 -18.14
C VAL A 28 -8.56 8.44 -17.41
N ILE A 29 -8.76 9.75 -17.64
CA ILE A 29 -8.05 10.87 -17.00
C ILE A 29 -8.09 10.77 -15.47
N PHE A 30 -9.21 10.38 -14.87
CA PHE A 30 -9.32 10.24 -13.41
C PHE A 30 -8.37 9.18 -12.83
N ARG A 31 -8.08 8.14 -13.62
CA ARG A 31 -7.15 7.08 -13.25
C ARG A 31 -5.68 7.53 -13.31
N TRP A 32 -5.37 8.53 -14.14
CA TRP A 32 -4.05 9.16 -14.15
C TRP A 32 -3.83 10.05 -12.93
N ILE A 33 -4.87 10.79 -12.50
CA ILE A 33 -4.85 11.58 -11.26
C ILE A 33 -4.52 10.67 -10.06
N GLY A 34 -5.21 9.54 -9.94
CA GLY A 34 -4.97 8.58 -8.85
C GLY A 34 -3.55 8.06 -8.78
N ARG A 35 -2.93 7.80 -9.94
CA ARG A 35 -1.53 7.34 -10.01
C ARG A 35 -0.53 8.39 -9.55
N ILE A 36 -0.86 9.69 -9.66
CA ILE A 36 -0.01 10.78 -9.15
C ILE A 36 -0.03 10.83 -7.62
N SER A 37 -1.05 10.27 -6.97
CA SER A 37 -1.10 10.20 -5.51
C SER A 37 0.06 9.38 -4.92
N ALA A 38 0.42 8.25 -5.54
CA ALA A 38 1.51 7.39 -5.09
C ALA A 38 2.88 8.10 -5.00
N PRO A 39 3.41 8.77 -6.06
CA PRO A 39 4.67 9.50 -5.97
C PRO A 39 4.58 10.70 -5.02
N LEU A 40 3.42 11.34 -4.87
CA LEU A 40 3.24 12.42 -3.88
C LEU A 40 3.39 11.91 -2.44
N PHE A 41 2.81 10.76 -2.12
CA PHE A 41 2.97 10.16 -0.79
C PHE A 41 4.42 9.74 -0.52
N ILE A 42 5.09 9.16 -1.52
CA ILE A 42 6.51 8.77 -1.40
C ILE A 42 7.38 10.01 -1.18
N PHE A 43 7.17 11.08 -1.96
CA PHE A 43 7.89 12.34 -1.78
C PHE A 43 7.70 12.92 -0.38
N CYS A 44 6.45 13.00 0.10
CA CYS A 44 6.14 13.48 1.45
C CYS A 44 6.76 12.60 2.55
N LEU A 45 6.92 11.29 2.29
CA LEU A 45 7.52 10.34 3.22
C LEU A 45 9.02 10.53 3.32
N VAL A 46 9.72 10.60 2.18
CA VAL A 46 11.17 10.83 2.14
C VAL A 46 11.52 12.19 2.73
N TRP A 47 10.76 13.24 2.38
CA TRP A 47 10.91 14.55 3.01
C TRP A 47 10.61 14.49 4.52
N GLY A 48 9.58 13.76 4.93
CA GLY A 48 9.28 13.57 6.35
C GLY A 48 10.37 12.82 7.12
N PHE A 49 11.06 11.90 6.47
CA PHE A 49 12.17 11.14 7.02
C PHE A 49 13.39 12.03 7.26
N GLU A 50 13.79 12.83 6.27
CA GLU A 50 15.01 13.64 6.32
C GLU A 50 14.94 14.75 7.39
N TYR A 51 13.77 15.37 7.56
CA TYR A 51 13.58 16.46 8.53
C TYR A 51 13.16 15.97 9.94
N THR A 52 12.94 14.67 10.13
CA THR A 52 12.54 14.11 11.43
C THR A 52 13.76 13.76 12.29
N SER A 53 13.87 14.39 13.46
CA SER A 53 14.90 14.05 14.45
C SER A 53 14.67 12.69 15.13
N ASN A 54 13.42 12.26 15.32
CA ASN A 54 13.08 10.99 15.97
C ASN A 54 12.40 10.00 15.03
N ILE A 55 13.22 9.25 14.30
CA ILE A 55 12.75 8.31 13.29
C ILE A 55 12.02 7.10 13.85
N LYS A 56 12.40 6.60 15.03
CA LYS A 56 11.75 5.43 15.65
C LYS A 56 10.27 5.72 15.94
N LYS A 57 9.98 6.93 16.43
CA LYS A 57 8.60 7.39 16.66
C LYS A 57 7.84 7.56 15.34
N TYR A 58 8.51 7.99 14.28
CA TYR A 58 7.89 8.11 12.95
C TYR A 58 7.51 6.75 12.35
N ILE A 59 8.41 5.76 12.44
CA ILE A 59 8.16 4.37 12.02
C ILE A 59 6.99 3.77 12.80
N SER A 60 6.99 3.92 14.13
CA SER A 60 5.89 3.41 14.99
C SER A 60 4.54 4.02 14.62
N ARG A 61 4.48 5.34 14.37
CA ARG A 61 3.24 6.01 13.93
C ARG A 61 2.74 5.46 12.60
N MET A 62 3.62 5.26 11.62
CA MET A 62 3.25 4.67 10.32
C MET A 62 2.80 3.22 10.45
N TYR A 63 3.44 2.44 11.32
CA TYR A 63 3.03 1.06 11.61
C TYR A 63 1.61 1.00 12.17
N ILE A 64 1.30 1.84 13.17
CA ILE A 64 -0.03 1.91 13.77
C ILE A 64 -1.09 2.27 12.71
N SER A 65 -0.80 3.26 11.85
CA SER A 65 -1.71 3.61 10.75
C SER A 65 -1.92 2.46 9.75
N SER A 66 -0.87 1.73 9.41
CA SER A 66 -0.95 0.55 8.53
C SER A 66 -1.82 -0.56 9.13
N VAL A 67 -1.62 -0.89 10.41
CA VAL A 67 -2.40 -1.90 11.13
C VAL A 67 -3.86 -1.47 11.26
N LEU A 68 -4.11 -0.22 11.68
CA LEU A 68 -5.45 0.33 11.81
C LEU A 68 -6.22 0.23 10.49
N MET A 69 -5.60 0.65 9.38
CA MET A 69 -6.24 0.56 8.07
C MET A 69 -6.44 -0.89 7.61
N GLY A 70 -5.55 -1.81 8.00
CA GLY A 70 -5.73 -3.25 7.81
C GLY A 70 -6.95 -3.80 8.56
N ILE A 71 -7.13 -3.40 9.82
CA ILE A 71 -8.28 -3.79 10.66
C ILE A 71 -9.58 -3.21 10.09
N LEU A 72 -9.58 -1.93 9.67
CA LEU A 72 -10.75 -1.32 9.03
C LEU A 72 -11.15 -2.06 7.76
N ASN A 73 -10.18 -2.40 6.90
CA ASN A 73 -10.45 -3.18 5.69
C ASN A 73 -11.04 -4.56 6.02
N TYR A 74 -10.52 -5.24 7.05
CA TYR A 74 -11.07 -6.51 7.52
C TYR A 74 -12.51 -6.35 8.04
N PHE A 75 -12.76 -5.34 8.86
CA PHE A 75 -14.08 -5.09 9.43
C PHE A 75 -15.13 -4.77 8.35
N ILE A 76 -14.78 -3.93 7.37
CA ILE A 76 -15.63 -3.64 6.21
C ILE A 76 -15.91 -4.92 5.39
N SER A 77 -14.90 -5.79 5.25
CA SER A 77 -15.06 -7.09 4.57
C SER A 77 -16.04 -8.02 5.30
N VAL A 78 -16.03 -8.03 6.64
CA VAL A 78 -16.94 -8.85 7.44
C VAL A 78 -18.38 -8.34 7.34
N LEU A 79 -18.57 -7.02 7.28
CA LEU A 79 -19.88 -6.38 7.18
C LEU A 79 -20.57 -6.51 5.80
N HIS A 80 -19.98 -7.21 4.82
CA HIS A 80 -20.56 -7.46 3.50
C HIS A 80 -21.03 -6.21 2.72
N LEU A 81 -20.49 -5.02 3.06
CA LEU A 81 -20.96 -3.75 2.50
C LEU A 81 -20.47 -3.48 1.06
N LYS A 82 -19.57 -4.27 0.46
CA LYS A 82 -19.14 -4.01 -0.93
C LYS A 82 -18.59 -5.22 -1.68
N ASN A 83 -18.93 -5.23 -2.97
CA ASN A 83 -18.44 -6.11 -4.04
C ASN A 83 -16.91 -6.27 -3.97
N SER A 84 -16.45 -7.51 -4.08
CA SER A 84 -15.15 -8.07 -3.67
C SER A 84 -13.89 -7.54 -4.38
N ARG A 85 -13.96 -6.40 -5.09
CA ARG A 85 -12.85 -5.81 -5.86
C ARG A 85 -12.16 -4.61 -5.19
N LEU A 86 -12.71 -4.05 -4.10
CA LEU A 86 -12.09 -2.93 -3.38
C LEU A 86 -11.26 -3.34 -2.16
N ILE A 87 -11.29 -4.63 -1.81
CA ILE A 87 -10.39 -5.19 -0.81
C ILE A 87 -9.05 -5.46 -1.52
N GLY A 88 -7.98 -4.77 -1.13
CA GLY A 88 -6.66 -5.31 -1.44
C GLY A 88 -5.47 -4.41 -1.19
N MET A 89 -5.59 -3.09 -1.39
CA MET A 89 -4.41 -2.23 -1.46
C MET A 89 -4.42 -1.21 -0.31
N ASN A 90 -3.72 -1.55 0.78
CA ASN A 90 -3.47 -0.61 1.86
C ASN A 90 -2.22 0.23 1.52
N ILE A 91 -2.41 1.45 1.04
CA ILE A 91 -1.30 2.36 0.70
C ILE A 91 -0.37 2.61 1.90
N PHE A 92 -0.90 2.62 3.14
CA PHE A 92 -0.08 2.79 4.34
C PHE A 92 0.87 1.62 4.57
N ARG A 93 0.52 0.40 4.12
CA ARG A 93 1.42 -0.75 4.15
C ARG A 93 2.63 -0.52 3.25
N VAL A 94 2.39 -0.05 2.03
CA VAL A 94 3.46 0.24 1.06
C VAL A 94 4.36 1.36 1.58
N LEU A 95 3.77 2.44 2.09
CA LEU A 95 4.53 3.54 2.70
C LEU A 95 5.37 3.08 3.90
N PHE A 96 4.83 2.21 4.74
CA PHE A 96 5.58 1.64 5.86
C PHE A 96 6.78 0.79 5.39
N ILE A 97 6.61 -0.05 4.37
CA ILE A 97 7.70 -0.84 3.78
C ILE A 97 8.79 0.07 3.21
N ILE A 98 8.41 1.09 2.43
CA ILE A 98 9.35 2.08 1.88
C ILE A 98 10.12 2.77 3.00
N LEU A 99 9.45 3.14 4.10
CA LEU A 99 10.09 3.77 5.24
C LEU A 99 11.15 2.86 5.90
N ILE A 100 10.86 1.57 6.06
CA ILE A 100 11.82 0.59 6.58
C ILE A 100 13.01 0.46 5.63
N ILE A 101 12.78 0.41 4.32
CA ILE A 101 13.84 0.30 3.31
C ILE A 101 14.78 1.51 3.41
N VAL A 102 14.22 2.73 3.44
CA VAL A 102 15.02 3.96 3.55
C VAL A 102 15.81 3.98 4.87
N TRP A 103 15.19 3.57 5.98
CA TRP A 103 15.86 3.48 7.27
C TRP A 103 17.01 2.46 7.29
N LEU A 104 16.80 1.26 6.74
CA LEU A 104 17.83 0.23 6.61
C LEU A 104 18.96 0.69 5.69
N TYR A 105 18.62 1.39 4.61
CA TYR A 105 19.59 1.92 3.67
C TYR A 105 20.54 2.91 4.35
N ASP A 106 20.00 3.93 5.03
CA ASP A 106 20.82 4.97 5.68
C ASP A 106 21.66 4.44 6.85
N ASN A 107 21.13 3.48 7.63
CA ASN A 107 21.84 2.94 8.80
C ASN A 107 22.81 1.79 8.47
N TRP A 108 22.44 0.87 7.58
CA TRP A 108 23.18 -0.39 7.38
C TRP A 108 23.92 -0.41 6.05
N VAL A 109 23.24 -0.12 4.95
CA VAL A 109 23.84 -0.25 3.60
C VAL A 109 24.92 0.80 3.39
N LYS A 110 24.72 2.03 3.89
CA LYS A 110 25.72 3.09 3.84
C LYS A 110 27.03 2.72 4.53
N ARG A 111 26.98 1.90 5.60
CA ARG A 111 28.16 1.40 6.33
C ARG A 111 28.73 0.11 5.75
N HIS A 112 27.88 -0.75 5.19
CA HIS A 112 28.25 -2.04 4.62
C HIS A 112 27.48 -2.30 3.33
N PRO A 113 28.05 -2.01 2.15
CA PRO A 113 27.32 -2.04 0.89
C PRO A 113 26.75 -3.43 0.59
N LYS A 114 27.44 -4.52 0.95
CA LYS A 114 26.96 -5.91 0.74
C LYS A 114 25.60 -6.23 1.40
N ARG A 115 25.12 -5.40 2.32
CA ARG A 115 23.83 -5.61 3.02
C ARG A 115 22.60 -5.28 2.16
N TYR A 116 22.74 -4.70 0.95
CA TYR A 116 21.59 -4.47 0.07
C TYR A 116 20.83 -5.77 -0.28
N ILE A 117 21.51 -6.92 -0.25
CA ILE A 117 20.94 -8.25 -0.49
C ILE A 117 19.79 -8.55 0.49
N TYR A 118 19.92 -8.15 1.76
CA TYR A 118 18.85 -8.34 2.76
C TYR A 118 17.61 -7.52 2.47
N ILE A 119 17.76 -6.34 1.87
CA ILE A 119 16.62 -5.51 1.44
C ILE A 119 15.88 -6.21 0.29
N GLY A 120 16.61 -6.76 -0.68
CA GLY A 120 16.03 -7.54 -1.78
C GLY A 120 15.26 -8.76 -1.29
N ILE A 121 15.85 -9.53 -0.37
CA ILE A 121 15.20 -10.69 0.26
C ILE A 121 13.91 -10.27 0.98
N PHE A 122 13.93 -9.15 1.71
CA PHE A 122 12.76 -8.64 2.43
C PHE A 122 11.62 -8.26 1.48
N ILE A 123 11.91 -7.62 0.35
CA ILE A 123 10.90 -7.26 -0.66
C ILE A 123 10.29 -8.53 -1.27
N MET A 124 11.13 -9.46 -1.73
CA MET A 124 10.65 -10.74 -2.29
C MET A 124 9.79 -11.52 -1.30
N ALA A 125 10.17 -11.54 -0.01
CA ALA A 125 9.38 -12.19 1.03
C ALA A 125 7.99 -11.56 1.21
N ASN A 126 7.88 -10.22 1.10
CA ASN A 126 6.58 -9.53 1.17
C ASN A 126 5.70 -9.87 -0.03
N ASP A 127 6.26 -9.90 -1.25
CA ASP A 127 5.52 -10.27 -2.46
C ASP A 127 5.06 -11.74 -2.41
N ILE A 128 5.92 -12.66 -1.99
CA ILE A 128 5.57 -14.07 -1.80
C ILE A 128 4.47 -14.20 -0.75
N CYS A 129 4.57 -13.52 0.39
CA CYS A 129 3.56 -13.58 1.44
C CYS A 129 2.19 -13.08 0.97
N ASN A 130 2.15 -11.97 0.23
CA ASN A 130 0.90 -11.45 -0.34
C ASN A 130 0.28 -12.43 -1.36
N ASN A 131 1.08 -13.09 -2.19
CA ASN A 131 0.59 -14.08 -3.16
C ASN A 131 0.15 -15.39 -2.49
N VAL A 132 0.86 -15.84 -1.44
CA VAL A 132 0.50 -17.06 -0.68
C VAL A 132 -0.84 -16.88 0.03
N ILE A 133 -1.12 -15.70 0.60
CA ILE A 133 -2.43 -15.39 1.21
C ILE A 133 -3.58 -15.53 0.21
N LEU A 134 -3.35 -15.24 -1.08
CA LEU A 134 -4.34 -15.43 -2.15
C LEU A 134 -4.49 -16.91 -2.56
N ILE A 135 -3.45 -17.72 -2.36
CA ILE A 135 -3.44 -19.16 -2.67
C ILE A 135 -4.11 -19.99 -1.57
N PHE A 136 -4.25 -19.47 -0.35
CA PHE A 136 -5.12 -20.06 0.67
C PHE A 136 -6.55 -19.53 0.47
N PRO A 137 -7.41 -20.17 -0.35
CA PRO A 137 -8.79 -19.78 -0.42
C PRO A 137 -9.37 -19.90 0.99
N ASN A 138 -9.96 -18.81 1.47
CA ASN A 138 -10.96 -18.91 2.51
C ASN A 138 -11.95 -19.98 2.03
N LYS A 139 -11.95 -21.15 2.67
CA LYS A 139 -12.91 -22.22 2.38
C LYS A 139 -14.28 -21.64 2.71
N ASP A 140 -14.88 -21.00 1.71
CA ASP A 140 -16.28 -20.66 1.74
C ASP A 140 -17.03 -21.96 1.98
N LYS A 141 -17.97 -21.95 2.93
CA LYS A 141 -18.71 -23.14 3.41
C LYS A 141 -19.63 -23.75 2.34
N ARG A 142 -19.42 -23.46 1.05
CA ARG A 142 -20.23 -23.90 -0.09
C ARG A 142 -19.44 -24.58 -1.21
N GLY A 143 -18.28 -25.16 -0.93
CA GLY A 143 -17.69 -26.23 -1.76
C GLY A 143 -17.49 -25.97 -3.26
N LEU A 144 -17.39 -24.71 -3.70
CA LEU A 144 -17.17 -24.38 -5.11
C LEU A 144 -15.86 -23.61 -5.26
N CYS A 145 -14.78 -24.37 -5.48
CA CYS A 145 -13.52 -23.86 -6.03
C CYS A 145 -13.77 -23.25 -7.41
N ARG A 146 -14.07 -21.95 -7.48
CA ARG A 146 -14.01 -21.23 -8.75
C ARG A 146 -12.58 -20.72 -8.93
N ILE A 147 -11.77 -21.56 -9.55
CA ILE A 147 -10.44 -21.24 -10.05
C ILE A 147 -10.62 -20.07 -11.03
N TYR A 148 -10.28 -18.85 -10.62
CA TYR A 148 -10.18 -17.72 -11.54
C TYR A 148 -8.90 -17.91 -12.36
N PHE A 149 -9.00 -18.74 -13.39
CA PHE A 149 -8.03 -18.78 -14.48
C PHE A 149 -8.04 -17.43 -15.19
N SER A 150 -6.85 -16.91 -15.47
CA SER A 150 -6.62 -15.77 -16.35
C SER A 150 -7.32 -15.95 -17.69
N SER A 151 -8.18 -15.00 -18.09
CA SER A 151 -8.54 -14.82 -19.49
C SER A 151 -7.83 -13.59 -20.05
N THR A 152 -6.55 -13.75 -20.35
CA THR A 152 -5.96 -13.08 -21.51
C THR A 152 -6.55 -13.75 -22.74
N SER A 153 -7.50 -13.10 -23.44
CA SER A 153 -7.72 -13.21 -24.89
C SER A 153 -9.04 -12.56 -25.30
N ARG A 154 -8.96 -11.29 -25.71
CA ARG A 154 -9.42 -10.71 -26.98
C ARG A 154 -9.57 -9.21 -26.83
#